data_AF-A0A0F9QLE9-F1
#
_entry.id   AF-A0A0F9QLE9-F1
#
_cell.length_a   1.000
_cell.length_b   1.000
_cell.length_c   1.000
_cell.angle_alpha   90.00
_cell.angle_beta   90.00
_cell.angle_gamma   90.00
#
_symmetry.space_group_name_H-M   'P 1'
#
loop_
_entity.id
_entity.type
_entity.pdbx_description
1 polymer ?
#
loop_
_entity_poly.entity_id
_entity_poly.type
_entity_poly.pdbx_seq_one_letter_code
_entity_poly.pdbx_strand_id
1 'polypeptide(L)'
;MKAPLILVISDRMDSNRKNDRNENGLIRLGVKARENLGLADEKVVEVWPNTDTNGRINRSKSLEIFQAYSSDLKKAKESMSADDFERVGFVTSTIFSYVCKNGSGSKENIWLADTVEDTVVGGDPEFMLFNKDGNIMYASKVNNLSHNDELGSDGPLAELRPKPAILVEDFVSNIHGILTNHPNTKLIALYEWVGGCNHSGHESGADPDNSRRDWPVGGHIHLGTPANLAQKISSFGSNYSHAVYACLQRILDDYVAVPMMKLDGKKNGMKRRKSFGRFGDHKTDHNRLEYRTLSGEWLTHPELARIVIGTVKAIAHAYFRALEDGNFKHSLIMTEEHQETDDWYAHTDLTFFDMSFDQWKNIEITKAFNTTSSSGAMQNILHKWEIEFRKSYFDELKSRYRSLQTYREYADYIDKFIEVVRLPQNVLNEREKGLKHTWVGNSNFII
;
A
#
# COMPACT_ATOMS: atom_id res chain seq x y z
N MET A 1 17.44 -18.11 -13.60
CA MET A 1 16.07 -18.16 -13.03
C MET A 1 15.96 -19.41 -12.19
N LYS A 2 15.47 -19.30 -10.94
CA LYS A 2 15.16 -20.48 -10.12
C LYS A 2 14.11 -21.31 -10.87
N ALA A 3 14.22 -22.63 -10.77
CA ALA A 3 13.21 -23.50 -11.35
C ALA A 3 11.88 -23.29 -10.60
N PRO A 4 10.75 -23.19 -11.32
CA PRO A 4 9.47 -22.88 -10.68
C PRO A 4 9.03 -24.00 -9.73
N LEU A 5 8.22 -23.63 -8.74
CA LEU A 5 7.53 -24.56 -7.85
C LEU A 5 6.57 -25.45 -8.66
N ILE A 6 6.45 -26.71 -8.25
CA ILE A 6 5.41 -27.63 -8.72
C ILE A 6 4.38 -27.75 -7.60
N LEU A 7 3.16 -27.27 -7.84
CA LEU A 7 2.06 -27.47 -6.90
C LEU A 7 1.44 -28.85 -7.13
N VAL A 8 1.12 -29.54 -6.03
CA VAL A 8 0.45 -30.84 -6.02
C VAL A 8 -0.67 -30.82 -4.97
N ILE A 9 -1.80 -31.44 -5.29
CA ILE A 9 -2.90 -31.60 -4.34
C ILE A 9 -2.50 -32.63 -3.27
N SER A 10 -2.70 -32.30 -2.00
CA SER A 10 -2.58 -33.24 -0.89
C SER A 10 -3.94 -33.69 -0.38
N ASP A 11 -4.26 -34.97 -0.61
CA ASP A 11 -5.45 -35.62 -0.04
C ASP A 11 -5.47 -35.49 1.50
N ARG A 12 -4.27 -35.46 2.12
CA ARG A 12 -4.12 -35.30 3.56
C ARG A 12 -4.51 -33.91 4.02
N MET A 13 -4.11 -32.86 3.29
CA MET A 13 -4.54 -31.50 3.62
C MET A 13 -6.05 -31.33 3.48
N ASP A 14 -6.65 -31.93 2.43
CA ASP A 14 -8.11 -31.88 2.22
C ASP A 14 -8.91 -32.63 3.31
N SER A 15 -8.35 -33.73 3.83
CA SER A 15 -9.01 -34.54 4.87
C SER A 15 -8.66 -34.13 6.31
N ASN A 16 -7.57 -33.40 6.53
CA ASN A 16 -7.13 -32.99 7.86
C ASN A 16 -7.90 -31.75 8.36
N ARG A 17 -9.01 -31.99 9.08
CA ARG A 17 -9.83 -30.93 9.68
C ARG A 17 -9.48 -30.68 11.14
N LYS A 18 -8.27 -30.18 11.41
CA LYS A 18 -7.96 -29.66 12.74
C LYS A 18 -8.69 -28.33 12.95
N ASN A 19 -9.52 -28.24 14.00
CA ASN A 19 -10.38 -27.08 14.26
C ASN A 19 -9.61 -25.75 14.45
N ASP A 20 -8.33 -25.84 14.81
CA ASP A 20 -7.42 -24.72 15.05
C ASP A 20 -6.53 -24.38 13.86
N ARG A 21 -6.70 -25.05 12.70
CA ARG A 21 -5.78 -24.89 11.57
C ARG A 21 -6.51 -24.75 10.24
N ASN A 22 -6.29 -23.61 9.59
CA ASN A 22 -6.79 -23.35 8.25
C ASN A 22 -5.83 -23.94 7.20
N GLU A 23 -6.02 -25.19 6.78
CA GLU A 23 -5.16 -25.83 5.75
C GLU A 23 -5.22 -25.08 4.39
N ASN A 24 -6.27 -24.29 4.10
CA ASN A 24 -6.32 -23.43 2.91
C ASN A 24 -5.40 -22.20 3.02
N GLY A 25 -4.82 -21.93 4.19
CA GLY A 25 -3.80 -20.90 4.37
C GLY A 25 -2.37 -21.44 4.29
N LEU A 26 -2.17 -22.73 3.98
CA LEU A 26 -0.87 -23.39 4.10
C LEU A 26 -0.34 -23.90 2.76
N ILE A 27 0.98 -23.96 2.66
CA ILE A 27 1.72 -24.78 1.70
C ILE A 27 2.68 -25.67 2.45
N ARG A 28 2.73 -26.94 2.06
CA ARG A 28 3.56 -27.95 2.71
C ARG A 28 4.75 -28.29 1.82
N LEU A 29 5.97 -28.13 2.34
CA LEU A 29 7.21 -28.32 1.61
C LEU A 29 8.11 -29.36 2.30
N GLY A 30 8.86 -30.13 1.51
CA GLY A 30 9.97 -30.94 2.01
C GLY A 30 11.18 -30.06 2.35
N VAL A 31 12.10 -30.57 3.19
CA VAL A 31 13.34 -29.85 3.56
C VAL A 31 14.14 -29.45 2.32
N LYS A 32 14.41 -30.41 1.44
CA LYS A 32 15.12 -30.19 0.18
C LYS A 32 14.41 -29.18 -0.74
N ALA A 33 13.08 -29.23 -0.80
CA ALA A 33 12.32 -28.27 -1.59
C ALA A 33 12.46 -26.84 -1.05
N ARG A 34 12.45 -26.68 0.28
CA ARG A 34 12.71 -25.38 0.90
C ARG A 34 14.13 -24.90 0.61
N GLU A 35 15.14 -25.73 0.78
CA GLU A 35 16.53 -25.39 0.49
C GLU A 35 16.72 -24.96 -0.97
N ASN A 36 16.23 -25.79 -1.91
CA ASN A 36 16.38 -25.56 -3.34
C ASN A 36 15.64 -24.31 -3.84
N LEU A 37 14.47 -24.02 -3.27
CA LEU A 37 13.70 -22.81 -3.60
C LEU A 37 14.21 -21.56 -2.87
N GLY A 38 15.14 -21.71 -1.91
CA GLY A 38 15.62 -20.62 -1.06
C GLY A 38 14.59 -20.18 -0.02
N LEU A 39 13.77 -21.11 0.47
CA LEU A 39 12.73 -20.94 1.48
C LEU A 39 13.07 -21.63 2.81
N ALA A 40 14.34 -21.95 3.07
CA ALA A 40 14.76 -22.71 4.25
C ALA A 40 14.37 -22.03 5.56
N ASP A 41 14.52 -20.71 5.61
CA ASP A 41 14.22 -19.87 6.77
C ASP A 41 12.88 -19.11 6.64
N GLU A 42 12.11 -19.40 5.59
CA GLU A 42 10.87 -18.69 5.29
C GLU A 42 9.67 -19.29 6.00
N LYS A 43 8.77 -18.41 6.46
CA LYS A 43 7.52 -18.80 7.14
C LYS A 43 6.29 -18.68 6.25
N VAL A 44 6.34 -17.83 5.23
CA VAL A 44 5.24 -17.56 4.30
C VAL A 44 5.83 -17.48 2.91
N VAL A 45 5.08 -17.94 1.92
CA VAL A 45 5.41 -17.75 0.51
C VAL A 45 4.14 -17.41 -0.24
N GLU A 46 4.21 -16.46 -1.16
CA GLU A 46 3.13 -16.22 -2.10
C GLU A 46 3.38 -16.98 -3.40
N VAL A 47 2.35 -17.65 -3.90
CA VAL A 47 2.41 -18.48 -5.10
C VAL A 47 1.46 -17.97 -6.17
N TRP A 48 1.85 -18.02 -7.46
CA TRP A 48 0.95 -17.75 -8.58
C TRP A 48 1.30 -18.60 -9.82
N PRO A 49 0.34 -18.84 -10.73
CA PRO A 49 0.63 -19.57 -11.96
C PRO A 49 1.43 -18.73 -12.95
N ASN A 50 2.39 -19.33 -13.65
CA ASN A 50 3.12 -18.72 -14.77
C ASN A 50 2.18 -18.37 -15.90
N THR A 51 1.64 -17.16 -15.84
CA THR A 51 0.69 -16.60 -16.78
C THR A 51 0.99 -15.13 -16.96
N ASP A 52 0.25 -14.47 -17.84
CA ASP A 52 0.31 -13.02 -17.97
C ASP A 52 0.05 -12.32 -16.63
N THR A 53 0.35 -11.02 -16.58
CA THR A 53 0.17 -10.20 -15.39
C THR A 53 -1.23 -10.36 -14.78
N ASN A 54 -2.28 -10.42 -15.63
CA ASN A 54 -3.66 -10.69 -15.23
C ASN A 54 -3.84 -12.02 -14.49
N GLY A 55 -3.17 -13.06 -14.96
CA GLY A 55 -3.21 -14.37 -14.35
C GLY A 55 -2.43 -14.47 -13.04
N ARG A 56 -1.42 -13.62 -12.81
CA ARG A 56 -0.75 -13.45 -11.51
C ARG A 56 -1.67 -12.81 -10.48
N ILE A 57 -2.30 -11.69 -10.81
CA ILE A 57 -3.13 -10.92 -9.86
C ILE A 57 -4.33 -11.72 -9.36
N ASN A 58 -5.06 -12.35 -10.29
CA ASN A 58 -6.32 -13.01 -9.94
C ASN A 58 -6.11 -14.35 -9.22
N ARG A 59 -4.87 -14.84 -9.16
CA ARG A 59 -4.57 -16.21 -8.72
C ARG A 59 -3.33 -16.30 -7.84
N SER A 60 -2.81 -15.17 -7.36
CA SER A 60 -1.77 -15.19 -6.35
C SER A 60 -2.36 -15.51 -4.98
N LYS A 61 -1.58 -16.22 -4.16
CA LYS A 61 -2.00 -16.63 -2.83
C LYS A 61 -0.80 -16.70 -1.89
N SER A 62 -0.81 -15.92 -0.82
CA SER A 62 0.11 -16.07 0.31
C SER A 62 -0.27 -17.29 1.15
N LEU A 63 0.71 -18.16 1.41
CA LEU A 63 0.55 -19.44 2.10
C LEU A 63 1.66 -19.60 3.15
N GLU A 64 1.30 -19.97 4.38
CA GLU A 64 2.27 -20.30 5.42
C GLU A 64 2.99 -21.62 5.11
N ILE A 65 4.31 -21.64 5.27
CA ILE A 65 5.15 -22.80 5.00
C ILE A 65 5.10 -23.76 6.17
N PHE A 66 4.71 -25.01 5.88
CA PHE A 66 4.69 -26.11 6.83
C PHE A 66 5.50 -27.30 6.34
N GLN A 67 5.89 -28.17 7.27
CA GLN A 67 6.49 -29.44 6.94
C GLN A 67 5.49 -30.33 6.19
N ALA A 68 5.92 -30.87 5.04
CA ALA A 68 5.13 -31.83 4.27
C ALA A 68 4.95 -33.16 4.99
N TYR A 69 3.80 -33.79 4.75
CA TYR A 69 3.51 -35.13 5.25
C TYR A 69 4.45 -36.14 4.59
N SER A 70 4.97 -37.08 5.39
CA SER A 70 5.83 -38.16 4.87
C SER A 70 5.14 -38.99 3.78
N SER A 71 3.81 -39.14 3.85
CA SER A 71 3.03 -39.84 2.80
C SER A 71 3.05 -39.09 1.47
N ASP A 72 2.95 -37.76 1.51
CA ASP A 72 2.91 -36.93 0.30
C ASP A 72 4.29 -36.90 -0.35
N LEU A 73 5.34 -36.76 0.47
CA LEU A 73 6.73 -36.86 0.03
C LEU A 73 7.04 -38.24 -0.58
N LYS A 74 6.56 -39.33 0.01
CA LYS A 74 6.75 -40.68 -0.54
C LYS A 74 6.09 -40.81 -1.90
N LYS A 75 4.81 -40.42 -2.01
CA LYS A 75 4.06 -40.45 -3.28
C LYS A 75 4.78 -39.63 -4.36
N ALA A 76 5.17 -38.38 -4.05
CA ALA A 76 5.85 -37.51 -5.01
C ALA A 76 7.21 -38.08 -5.45
N LYS A 77 7.99 -38.68 -4.54
CA LYS A 77 9.27 -39.29 -4.86
C LYS A 77 9.14 -40.51 -5.80
N GLU A 78 8.04 -41.23 -5.72
CA GLU A 78 7.74 -42.38 -6.58
C GLU A 78 7.23 -41.95 -7.97
N SER A 79 6.64 -40.76 -8.08
CA SER A 79 5.96 -40.29 -9.30
C SER A 79 6.68 -39.17 -10.06
N MET A 80 7.78 -38.63 -9.54
CA MET A 80 8.47 -37.46 -10.10
C MET A 80 9.97 -37.71 -10.25
N SER A 81 10.63 -36.93 -11.11
CA SER A 81 12.10 -36.93 -11.19
C SER A 81 12.72 -36.38 -9.89
N ALA A 82 14.02 -36.64 -9.67
CA ALA A 82 14.72 -36.10 -8.51
C ALA A 82 14.68 -34.56 -8.49
N ASP A 83 14.87 -33.92 -9.65
CA ASP A 83 14.87 -32.47 -9.79
C ASP A 83 13.48 -31.87 -9.55
N ASP A 84 12.41 -32.55 -9.97
CA ASP A 84 11.03 -32.10 -9.73
C ASP A 84 10.62 -32.29 -8.26
N PHE A 85 11.06 -33.40 -7.66
CA PHE A 85 10.80 -33.71 -6.26
C PHE A 85 11.39 -32.64 -5.33
N GLU A 86 12.53 -32.05 -5.69
CA GLU A 86 13.17 -30.96 -4.94
C GLU A 86 12.51 -29.59 -5.20
N ARG A 87 11.35 -29.54 -5.84
CA ARG A 87 10.59 -28.31 -6.13
C ARG A 87 9.10 -28.47 -5.85
N VAL A 88 8.70 -29.52 -5.14
CA VAL A 88 7.29 -29.84 -4.92
C VAL A 88 6.73 -29.15 -3.68
N GLY A 89 5.57 -28.53 -3.83
CA GLY A 89 4.76 -28.00 -2.74
C GLY A 89 3.35 -28.56 -2.76
N PHE A 90 2.86 -28.90 -1.56
CA PHE A 90 1.55 -29.52 -1.38
C PHE A 90 0.55 -28.53 -0.84
N VAL A 91 -0.65 -28.50 -1.41
CA VAL A 91 -1.76 -27.62 -1.02
C VAL A 91 -3.09 -28.39 -1.03
N THR A 92 -4.15 -27.79 -0.49
CA THR A 92 -5.51 -28.32 -0.63
C THR A 92 -5.99 -28.26 -2.08
N SER A 93 -6.96 -29.09 -2.45
CA SER A 93 -7.62 -29.02 -3.77
C SER A 93 -8.29 -27.67 -4.01
N THR A 94 -8.74 -27.00 -2.96
CA THR A 94 -9.31 -25.63 -3.02
C THR A 94 -8.24 -24.63 -3.48
N ILE A 95 -7.08 -24.61 -2.83
CA ILE A 95 -5.99 -23.70 -3.19
C ILE A 95 -5.40 -24.06 -4.54
N PHE A 96 -5.23 -25.35 -4.83
CA PHE A 96 -4.81 -25.78 -6.16
C PHE A 96 -5.77 -25.28 -7.24
N SER A 97 -7.08 -25.44 -7.07
CA SER A 97 -8.08 -25.00 -8.05
C SER A 97 -8.07 -23.48 -8.23
N TYR A 98 -7.88 -22.73 -7.15
CA TYR A 98 -7.76 -21.28 -7.16
C TYR A 98 -6.54 -20.82 -7.97
N VAL A 99 -5.35 -21.33 -7.62
CA VAL A 99 -4.08 -20.94 -8.25
C VAL A 99 -4.01 -21.46 -9.69
N CYS A 100 -4.48 -22.68 -9.95
CA CYS A 100 -4.23 -23.39 -11.21
C CYS A 100 -5.36 -23.31 -12.25
N LYS A 101 -6.60 -22.95 -11.87
CA LYS A 101 -7.83 -23.01 -12.69
C LYS A 101 -8.14 -24.42 -13.22
N ASN A 102 -9.13 -25.12 -12.62
CA ASN A 102 -9.70 -26.41 -13.06
C ASN A 102 -8.68 -27.44 -13.60
N GLY A 103 -7.49 -27.53 -12.99
CA GLY A 103 -6.52 -28.57 -13.29
C GLY A 103 -6.72 -29.78 -12.38
N SER A 104 -6.52 -30.99 -12.91
CA SER A 104 -6.42 -32.21 -12.11
C SER A 104 -4.96 -32.58 -11.87
N GLY A 105 -4.58 -32.87 -10.62
CA GLY A 105 -3.31 -33.51 -10.28
C GLY A 105 -2.21 -32.55 -9.82
N SER A 106 -1.32 -32.18 -10.74
CA SER A 106 -0.14 -31.35 -10.50
C SER A 106 -0.04 -30.24 -11.53
N LYS A 107 0.57 -29.12 -11.18
CA LYS A 107 0.84 -28.03 -12.13
C LYS A 107 2.27 -27.54 -11.99
N GLU A 108 2.95 -27.55 -13.12
CA GLU A 108 4.28 -26.99 -13.28
C GLU A 108 4.20 -25.51 -13.64
N ASN A 109 5.25 -24.77 -13.32
CA ASN A 109 5.34 -23.31 -13.51
C ASN A 109 4.51 -22.51 -12.50
N ILE A 110 4.65 -22.82 -11.20
CA ILE A 110 4.18 -21.95 -10.14
C ILE A 110 5.35 -21.08 -9.69
N TRP A 111 5.18 -19.77 -9.76
CA TRP A 111 6.19 -18.82 -9.31
C TRP A 111 5.96 -18.45 -7.85
N LEU A 112 7.03 -18.04 -7.20
CA LEU A 112 7.06 -17.61 -5.81
C LEU A 112 7.24 -16.10 -5.77
N ALA A 113 6.63 -15.38 -4.82
CA ALA A 113 6.83 -13.94 -4.69
C ALA A 113 8.23 -13.64 -4.20
N ASP A 114 9.10 -13.33 -5.15
CA ASP A 114 10.53 -13.24 -4.90
C ASP A 114 11.18 -11.93 -5.33
N THR A 115 10.43 -10.99 -5.93
CA THR A 115 11.00 -9.75 -6.46
C THR A 115 10.20 -8.49 -6.09
N VAL A 116 10.80 -7.32 -6.33
CA VAL A 116 10.20 -6.00 -6.08
C VAL A 116 8.90 -5.78 -6.86
N GLU A 117 8.74 -6.43 -8.01
CA GLU A 117 7.52 -6.34 -8.83
C GLU A 117 6.26 -6.83 -8.10
N ASP A 118 6.45 -7.51 -6.97
CA ASP A 118 5.43 -8.13 -6.14
C ASP A 118 4.97 -7.22 -4.99
N THR A 119 5.46 -5.98 -4.93
CA THR A 119 4.93 -4.99 -3.99
C THR A 119 3.42 -4.86 -4.20
N VAL A 120 2.70 -5.25 -3.16
CA VAL A 120 1.24 -5.17 -3.08
C VAL A 120 0.84 -3.76 -2.67
N VAL A 121 -0.15 -3.21 -3.35
CA VAL A 121 -0.83 -1.98 -2.93
C VAL A 121 -2.14 -2.33 -2.25
N GLY A 122 -2.35 -1.72 -1.09
CA GLY A 122 -3.61 -1.73 -0.37
C GLY A 122 -3.90 -0.33 0.15
N GLY A 123 -4.89 -0.22 1.04
CA GLY A 123 -5.15 1.03 1.72
C GLY A 123 -6.53 1.06 2.32
N ASP A 124 -6.73 2.05 3.17
CA ASP A 124 -8.00 2.33 3.81
C ASP A 124 -8.44 3.75 3.41
N PRO A 125 -9.04 3.94 2.21
CA PRO A 125 -9.56 5.23 1.79
C PRO A 125 -10.79 5.64 2.62
N GLU A 126 -10.78 6.88 3.13
CA GLU A 126 -11.88 7.41 3.94
C GLU A 126 -12.55 8.62 3.25
N PHE A 127 -13.85 8.80 3.52
CA PHE A 127 -14.63 9.92 3.03
C PHE A 127 -15.75 10.31 4.01
N MET A 128 -16.27 11.52 3.84
CA MET A 128 -17.34 12.05 4.70
C MET A 128 -18.71 11.84 4.07
N LEU A 129 -19.73 11.67 4.92
CA LEU A 129 -21.13 11.64 4.50
C LEU A 129 -21.81 12.95 4.87
N PHE A 130 -22.56 13.54 3.94
CA PHE A 130 -23.39 14.72 4.18
C PHE A 130 -24.86 14.42 3.94
N ASN A 131 -25.73 14.91 4.83
CA ASN A 131 -27.17 14.84 4.63
C ASN A 131 -27.64 15.97 3.69
N LYS A 132 -28.91 15.90 3.28
CA LYS A 132 -29.54 16.90 2.39
C LYS A 132 -29.52 18.35 2.91
N ASP A 133 -29.31 18.54 4.22
CA ASP A 133 -29.25 19.85 4.86
C ASP A 133 -27.80 20.39 4.92
N GLY A 134 -26.83 19.65 4.35
CA GLY A 134 -25.41 19.99 4.37
C GLY A 134 -24.70 19.71 5.70
N ASN A 135 -25.35 18.97 6.61
CA ASN A 135 -24.75 18.57 7.88
C ASN A 135 -24.01 17.23 7.75
N ILE A 136 -22.96 17.07 8.54
CA ILE A 136 -22.13 15.86 8.56
C ILE A 136 -22.92 14.73 9.21
N MET A 137 -23.09 13.63 8.48
CA MET A 137 -23.58 12.37 9.02
C MET A 137 -22.38 11.52 9.43
N TYR A 138 -22.25 11.22 10.73
CA TYR A 138 -21.18 10.32 11.16
C TYR A 138 -21.46 8.92 10.64
N ALA A 139 -20.47 8.32 9.98
CA ALA A 139 -20.60 6.96 9.47
C ALA A 139 -20.94 5.96 10.58
N SER A 140 -20.35 6.12 11.78
CA SER A 140 -20.66 5.29 12.97
C SER A 140 -22.12 5.40 13.46
N LYS A 141 -22.88 6.41 13.02
CA LYS A 141 -24.31 6.58 13.34
C LYS A 141 -25.23 6.03 12.25
N VAL A 142 -24.68 5.62 11.10
CA VAL A 142 -25.46 4.96 10.05
C VAL A 142 -25.74 3.53 10.50
N ASN A 143 -27.02 3.17 10.58
CA ASN A 143 -27.43 1.86 11.07
C ASN A 143 -26.83 0.72 10.22
N ASN A 144 -26.23 -0.26 10.88
CA ASN A 144 -25.56 -1.43 10.26
C ASN A 144 -24.31 -1.12 9.43
N LEU A 145 -23.66 0.03 9.63
CA LEU A 145 -22.34 0.31 9.06
C LEU A 145 -21.26 -0.02 10.13
N SER A 146 -20.72 -1.24 10.12
CA SER A 146 -19.81 -1.70 11.18
C SER A 146 -18.37 -1.26 10.90
N HIS A 147 -17.54 -1.17 11.96
CA HIS A 147 -16.13 -0.80 11.81
C HIS A 147 -15.35 -1.76 10.90
N ASN A 148 -15.54 -3.08 11.02
CA ASN A 148 -14.73 -4.07 10.31
C ASN A 148 -15.27 -4.46 8.92
N ASP A 149 -16.31 -3.78 8.42
CA ASP A 149 -16.90 -4.09 7.12
C ASP A 149 -16.04 -3.55 5.97
N GLU A 150 -16.11 -4.20 4.80
CA GLU A 150 -15.38 -3.78 3.59
C GLU A 150 -15.77 -2.35 3.14
N LEU A 151 -17.01 -1.95 3.39
CA LEU A 151 -17.44 -0.56 3.52
C LEU A 151 -17.99 -0.38 4.93
N GLY A 152 -17.21 0.29 5.77
CA GLY A 152 -17.46 0.42 7.20
C GLY A 152 -17.36 1.85 7.69
N SER A 153 -17.11 2.01 8.99
CA SER A 153 -16.94 3.32 9.63
C SER A 153 -15.66 3.38 10.48
N ASP A 154 -14.89 4.46 10.36
CA ASP A 154 -13.90 4.87 11.34
C ASP A 154 -14.37 6.16 12.03
N GLY A 155 -15.14 5.98 13.10
CA GLY A 155 -15.77 7.09 13.83
C GLY A 155 -16.67 7.96 12.93
N PRO A 156 -16.30 9.23 12.67
CA PRO A 156 -17.09 10.10 11.80
C PRO A 156 -16.98 9.75 10.30
N LEU A 157 -15.93 9.03 9.87
CA LEU A 157 -15.63 8.78 8.46
C LEU A 157 -16.18 7.44 7.98
N ALA A 158 -16.68 7.40 6.75
CA ALA A 158 -16.90 6.15 6.04
C ALA A 158 -15.56 5.68 5.48
N GLU A 159 -15.27 4.40 5.60
CA GLU A 159 -13.96 3.84 5.25
C GLU A 159 -14.13 2.61 4.37
N LEU A 160 -13.36 2.57 3.29
CA LEU A 160 -13.27 1.44 2.38
C LEU A 160 -12.10 0.56 2.82
N ARG A 161 -12.25 -0.76 2.72
CA ARG A 161 -11.17 -1.74 2.95
C ARG A 161 -11.03 -2.65 1.73
N PRO A 162 -10.64 -2.11 0.55
CA PRO A 162 -10.54 -2.89 -0.66
C PRO A 162 -9.52 -4.01 -0.49
N LYS A 163 -9.81 -5.15 -1.13
CA LYS A 163 -8.82 -6.21 -1.23
C LYS A 163 -7.53 -5.65 -1.83
N PRO A 164 -6.37 -5.89 -1.21
CA PRO A 164 -5.11 -5.43 -1.74
C PRO A 164 -4.81 -6.13 -3.07
N ALA A 165 -4.02 -5.51 -3.93
CA ALA A 165 -3.69 -6.05 -5.23
C ALA A 165 -2.24 -5.72 -5.64
N ILE A 166 -1.67 -6.52 -6.54
CA ILE A 166 -0.38 -6.21 -7.14
C ILE A 166 -0.57 -5.08 -8.16
N LEU A 167 -1.50 -5.20 -9.11
CA LEU A 167 -1.73 -4.11 -10.06
C LEU A 167 -2.57 -2.99 -9.46
N VAL A 168 -2.21 -1.77 -9.89
CA VAL A 168 -2.89 -0.53 -9.51
C VAL A 168 -4.33 -0.56 -9.99
N GLU A 169 -4.56 -1.04 -11.21
CA GLU A 169 -5.87 -1.15 -11.86
C GLU A 169 -6.81 -2.03 -11.05
N ASP A 170 -6.32 -3.15 -10.52
CA ASP A 170 -7.14 -4.06 -9.74
C ASP A 170 -7.46 -3.49 -8.36
N PHE A 171 -6.53 -2.80 -7.72
CA PHE A 171 -6.83 -2.11 -6.47
C PHE A 171 -7.89 -1.01 -6.67
N VAL A 172 -7.80 -0.24 -7.75
CA VAL A 172 -8.81 0.75 -8.13
C VAL A 172 -10.15 0.07 -8.48
N SER A 173 -10.13 -1.07 -9.16
CA SER A 173 -11.32 -1.86 -9.47
C SER A 173 -11.97 -2.41 -8.19
N ASN A 174 -11.18 -2.81 -7.19
CA ASN A 174 -11.69 -3.25 -5.89
C ASN A 174 -12.39 -2.11 -5.14
N ILE A 175 -11.80 -0.90 -5.15
CA ILE A 175 -12.46 0.32 -4.61
C ILE A 175 -13.81 0.54 -5.32
N HIS A 176 -13.80 0.54 -6.65
CA HIS A 176 -15.01 0.73 -7.46
C HIS A 176 -16.07 -0.34 -7.16
N GLY A 177 -15.66 -1.61 -7.03
CA GLY A 177 -16.53 -2.72 -6.69
C GLY A 177 -17.25 -2.51 -5.35
N ILE A 178 -16.56 -1.98 -4.34
CA ILE A 178 -17.17 -1.65 -3.06
C ILE A 178 -18.21 -0.54 -3.22
N LEU A 179 -17.80 0.58 -3.83
CA LEU A 179 -18.64 1.77 -4.00
C LEU A 179 -19.88 1.53 -4.88
N THR A 180 -19.91 0.47 -5.69
CA THR A 180 -21.03 0.16 -6.60
C THR A 180 -21.86 -1.05 -6.17
N ASN A 181 -21.23 -2.12 -5.67
CA ASN A 181 -21.88 -3.43 -5.51
C ASN A 181 -22.02 -3.88 -4.06
N HIS A 182 -21.30 -3.29 -3.10
CA HIS A 182 -21.33 -3.75 -1.71
C HIS A 182 -22.72 -3.49 -1.06
N PRO A 183 -23.27 -4.41 -0.23
CA PRO A 183 -24.57 -4.21 0.41
C PRO A 183 -24.67 -2.91 1.22
N ASN A 184 -23.59 -2.53 1.93
CA ASN A 184 -23.56 -1.32 2.75
C ASN A 184 -23.64 -0.02 1.93
N THR A 185 -23.38 -0.08 0.63
CA THR A 185 -23.52 1.07 -0.28
C THR A 185 -24.95 1.60 -0.29
N LYS A 186 -25.94 0.72 -0.12
CA LYS A 186 -27.35 1.10 0.00
C LYS A 186 -27.66 1.84 1.31
N LEU A 187 -26.93 1.55 2.38
CA LEU A 187 -27.11 2.19 3.69
C LEU A 187 -26.72 3.67 3.64
N ILE A 188 -25.73 4.01 2.82
CA ILE A 188 -25.22 5.37 2.67
C ILE A 188 -25.75 6.09 1.42
N ALA A 189 -26.67 5.47 0.66
CA ALA A 189 -27.11 5.97 -0.65
C ALA A 189 -27.87 7.31 -0.59
N LEU A 190 -28.47 7.64 0.56
CA LEU A 190 -29.21 8.89 0.79
C LEU A 190 -28.31 10.09 1.11
N TYR A 191 -27.01 9.85 1.34
CA TYR A 191 -26.04 10.89 1.68
C TYR A 191 -25.20 11.27 0.45
N GLU A 192 -24.64 12.47 0.47
CA GLU A 192 -23.55 12.85 -0.41
C GLU A 192 -22.23 12.28 0.13
N TRP A 193 -21.39 11.75 -0.75
CA TRP A 193 -20.11 11.13 -0.40
C TRP A 193 -18.99 12.05 -0.81
N VAL A 194 -18.27 12.63 0.14
CA VAL A 194 -17.34 13.73 -0.15
C VAL A 194 -15.94 13.36 0.34
N GLY A 195 -15.01 13.23 -0.60
CA GLY A 195 -13.59 13.04 -0.32
C GLY A 195 -12.89 14.38 0.00
N GLY A 196 -11.56 14.40 -0.16
CA GLY A 196 -10.74 15.59 0.03
C GLY A 196 -9.90 15.57 1.31
N CYS A 197 -9.49 16.75 1.79
CA CYS A 197 -8.50 16.84 2.87
C CYS A 197 -9.03 17.27 4.23
N ASN A 198 -10.03 18.15 4.29
CA ASN A 198 -10.60 18.61 5.56
C ASN A 198 -11.99 19.21 5.32
N HIS A 199 -12.95 18.86 6.16
CA HIS A 199 -14.31 19.42 6.14
C HIS A 199 -14.66 20.11 7.45
N SER A 200 -15.34 21.25 7.37
CA SER A 200 -15.83 21.98 8.53
C SER A 200 -17.35 21.96 8.54
N GLY A 201 -17.97 21.42 9.59
CA GLY A 201 -19.43 21.33 9.64
C GLY A 201 -19.98 21.02 11.02
N HIS A 202 -21.31 21.01 11.10
CA HIS A 202 -22.06 20.53 12.24
C HIS A 202 -22.37 19.05 12.04
N GLU A 203 -22.26 18.29 13.13
CA GLU A 203 -22.82 16.95 13.15
C GLU A 203 -24.35 17.02 13.08
N SER A 204 -24.97 16.15 12.28
CA SER A 204 -26.41 16.06 12.15
C SER A 204 -27.08 15.84 13.51
N GLY A 205 -27.96 16.77 13.91
CA GLY A 205 -28.66 16.75 15.19
C GLY A 205 -27.89 17.40 16.36
N ALA A 206 -26.71 17.97 16.12
CA ALA A 206 -25.98 18.75 17.12
C ALA A 206 -26.48 20.21 17.19
N ASP A 207 -26.26 20.86 18.34
CA ASP A 207 -26.57 22.28 18.56
C ASP A 207 -25.75 23.17 17.59
N PRO A 208 -26.39 23.94 16.70
CA PRO A 208 -25.70 24.77 15.72
C PRO A 208 -24.76 25.81 16.35
N ASP A 209 -25.04 26.30 17.55
CA ASP A 209 -24.28 27.42 18.13
C ASP A 209 -22.95 26.99 18.76
N ASN A 210 -22.74 25.69 19.03
CA ASN A 210 -21.54 25.18 19.74
C ASN A 210 -20.89 23.90 19.16
N SER A 211 -21.33 23.41 17.99
CA SER A 211 -20.89 22.09 17.49
C SER A 211 -20.04 22.09 16.22
N ARG A 212 -19.67 23.26 15.66
CA ARG A 212 -18.87 23.30 14.43
C ARG A 212 -17.46 22.77 14.70
N ARG A 213 -17.05 21.73 13.97
CA ARG A 213 -15.71 21.11 14.10
C ARG A 213 -15.04 20.95 12.74
N ASP A 214 -13.71 20.88 12.79
CA ASP A 214 -12.86 20.53 11.64
C ASP A 214 -12.56 19.03 11.67
N TRP A 215 -12.81 18.37 10.55
CA TRP A 215 -12.59 16.93 10.37
C TRP A 215 -11.52 16.73 9.29
N PRO A 216 -10.30 16.31 9.65
CA PRO A 216 -9.36 15.86 8.66
C PRO A 216 -9.94 14.64 7.96
N VAL A 217 -9.86 14.60 6.64
CA VAL A 217 -10.20 13.42 5.85
C VAL A 217 -8.90 12.86 5.29
N GLY A 218 -8.66 11.60 5.62
CA GLY A 218 -7.49 10.85 5.22
C GLY A 218 -7.89 9.66 4.36
N GLY A 219 -6.91 9.08 3.72
CA GLY A 219 -6.98 7.71 3.26
C GLY A 219 -5.55 7.23 3.27
N HIS A 220 -5.32 6.05 3.83
CA HIS A 220 -3.96 5.52 3.92
C HIS A 220 -3.68 4.64 2.72
N ILE A 221 -2.46 4.70 2.19
CA ILE A 221 -2.00 3.74 1.18
C ILE A 221 -1.10 2.74 1.89
N HIS A 222 -1.40 1.46 1.75
CA HIS A 222 -0.58 0.38 2.26
C HIS A 222 0.36 -0.09 1.16
N LEU A 223 1.66 -0.12 1.46
CA LEU A 223 2.67 -0.71 0.59
C LEU A 223 3.21 -1.97 1.25
N GLY A 224 2.83 -3.12 0.69
CA GLY A 224 3.35 -4.42 1.10
C GLY A 224 4.80 -4.56 0.69
N THR A 225 5.64 -5.00 1.62
CA THR A 225 7.02 -5.38 1.31
C THR A 225 7.03 -6.81 0.77
N PRO A 226 7.62 -7.08 -0.41
CA PRO A 226 7.79 -8.43 -0.93
C PRO A 226 8.38 -9.38 0.11
N ALA A 227 7.96 -10.65 0.14
CA ALA A 227 8.26 -11.57 1.24
C ALA A 227 9.76 -11.73 1.52
N ASN A 228 10.57 -12.00 0.50
CA ASN A 228 12.03 -12.12 0.63
C ASN A 228 12.67 -10.82 1.16
N LEU A 229 12.15 -9.68 0.70
CA LEU A 229 12.63 -8.37 1.11
C LEU A 229 12.27 -8.10 2.57
N ALA A 230 11.04 -8.41 2.97
CA ALA A 230 10.57 -8.29 4.34
C ALA A 230 11.38 -9.17 5.29
N GLN A 231 11.65 -10.42 4.90
CA GLN A 231 12.49 -11.33 5.67
C GLN A 231 13.90 -10.77 5.81
N LYS A 232 14.51 -10.32 4.71
CA LYS A 232 15.85 -9.73 4.70
C LYS A 232 15.93 -8.49 5.59
N ILE A 233 14.98 -7.56 5.46
CA ILE A 233 14.89 -6.34 6.28
C ILE A 233 14.76 -6.71 7.77
N SER A 234 13.85 -7.63 8.10
CA SER A 234 13.61 -8.05 9.49
C SER A 234 14.81 -8.78 10.11
N SER A 235 15.64 -9.44 9.30
CA SER A 235 16.85 -10.15 9.76
C SER A 235 17.92 -9.22 10.33
N PHE A 236 17.89 -7.93 9.98
CA PHE A 236 18.78 -6.90 10.54
C PHE A 236 18.22 -6.26 11.83
N GLY A 237 17.05 -6.68 12.28
CA GLY A 237 16.41 -6.17 13.50
C GLY A 237 15.38 -5.07 13.25
N SER A 238 14.66 -4.71 14.32
CA SER A 238 13.59 -3.69 14.31
C SER A 238 14.11 -2.32 13.89
N ASN A 239 15.33 -1.98 14.29
CA ASN A 239 15.96 -0.69 14.05
C ASN A 239 16.15 -0.44 12.55
N TYR A 240 16.76 -1.41 11.87
CA TYR A 240 16.92 -1.39 10.42
C TYR A 240 15.57 -1.34 9.70
N SER A 241 14.60 -2.13 10.15
CA SER A 241 13.26 -2.18 9.57
C SER A 241 12.55 -0.82 9.64
N HIS A 242 12.60 -0.15 10.79
CA HIS A 242 12.04 1.19 10.93
C HIS A 242 12.75 2.22 10.06
N ALA A 243 14.09 2.20 10.00
CA ALA A 243 14.85 3.14 9.17
C ALA A 243 14.56 2.97 7.67
N VAL A 244 14.31 1.73 7.22
CA VAL A 244 13.81 1.45 5.86
C VAL A 244 12.48 2.18 5.61
N TYR A 245 11.49 1.98 6.47
CA TYR A 245 10.18 2.58 6.30
C TYR A 245 10.19 4.10 6.48
N ALA A 246 11.01 4.64 7.39
CA ALA A 246 11.20 6.07 7.58
C ALA A 246 11.83 6.74 6.34
N CYS A 247 12.83 6.10 5.72
CA CYS A 247 13.41 6.59 4.47
C CYS A 247 12.40 6.55 3.32
N LEU A 248 11.63 5.46 3.18
CA LEU A 248 10.58 5.36 2.17
C LEU A 248 9.50 6.42 2.38
N GLN A 249 9.01 6.58 3.62
CA GLN A 249 8.07 7.61 4.02
C GLN A 249 8.58 9.01 3.65
N ARG A 250 9.85 9.31 3.95
CA ARG A 250 10.48 10.59 3.61
C ARG A 250 10.47 10.85 2.11
N ILE A 251 10.81 9.84 1.32
CA ILE A 251 10.83 9.95 -0.14
C ILE A 251 9.41 10.16 -0.69
N LEU A 252 8.43 9.42 -0.17
CA LEU A 252 7.02 9.58 -0.55
C LEU A 252 6.47 10.97 -0.17
N ASP A 253 6.85 11.50 0.99
CA ASP A 253 6.44 12.85 1.38
C ASP A 253 6.94 13.91 0.39
N ASP A 254 8.19 13.79 -0.06
CA ASP A 254 8.80 14.74 -0.98
C ASP A 254 8.26 14.60 -2.42
N TYR A 255 8.12 13.36 -2.90
CA TYR A 255 7.68 13.08 -4.27
C TYR A 255 6.16 13.15 -4.46
N VAL A 256 5.36 12.81 -3.43
CA VAL A 256 3.90 12.65 -3.55
C VAL A 256 3.14 13.60 -2.64
N ALA A 257 3.42 13.62 -1.32
CA ALA A 257 2.63 14.48 -0.43
C ALA A 257 2.76 15.96 -0.75
N VAL A 258 3.99 16.46 -0.94
CA VAL A 258 4.21 17.90 -1.22
C VAL A 258 3.49 18.35 -2.50
N PRO A 259 3.60 17.68 -3.66
CA PRO A 259 2.79 18.03 -4.83
C PRO A 259 1.28 17.91 -4.59
N MET A 260 0.84 16.86 -3.89
CA MET A 260 -0.57 16.63 -3.59
C MET A 260 -1.18 17.69 -2.67
N MET A 261 -0.38 18.38 -1.84
CA MET A 261 -0.88 19.50 -1.04
C MET A 261 -1.58 20.56 -1.89
N LYS A 262 -1.17 20.75 -3.14
CA LYS A 262 -1.83 21.70 -4.04
C LYS A 262 -3.30 21.33 -4.30
N LEU A 263 -3.63 20.04 -4.34
CA LEU A 263 -5.01 19.57 -4.45
C LEU A 263 -5.81 19.84 -3.16
N ASP A 264 -5.16 19.79 -1.99
CA ASP A 264 -5.78 20.14 -0.71
C ASP A 264 -6.21 21.62 -0.67
N GLY A 265 -5.43 22.49 -1.33
CA GLY A 265 -5.53 23.94 -1.22
C GLY A 265 -5.04 24.46 0.14
N LYS A 266 -4.43 25.66 0.14
CA LYS A 266 -3.69 26.19 1.30
C LYS A 266 -4.46 26.13 2.61
N LYS A 267 -5.70 26.60 2.61
CA LYS A 267 -6.53 26.69 3.81
C LYS A 267 -6.86 25.33 4.41
N ASN A 268 -7.31 24.37 3.59
CA ASN A 268 -7.78 23.07 4.09
C ASN A 268 -6.60 22.12 4.36
N GLY A 269 -5.55 22.18 3.54
CA GLY A 269 -4.31 21.42 3.76
C GLY A 269 -3.68 21.75 5.12
N MET A 270 -3.52 23.04 5.44
CA MET A 270 -3.00 23.47 6.75
C MET A 270 -3.89 23.03 7.93
N LYS A 271 -5.21 23.02 7.75
CA LYS A 271 -6.14 22.53 8.79
C LYS A 271 -5.95 21.03 9.05
N ARG A 272 -5.92 20.22 7.98
CA ARG A 272 -5.70 18.77 8.09
C ARG A 272 -4.45 18.45 8.90
N ARG A 273 -3.33 19.12 8.59
CA ARG A 273 -2.03 18.84 9.22
C ARG A 273 -1.94 19.22 10.71
N LYS A 274 -2.93 19.95 11.27
CA LYS A 274 -2.99 20.19 12.71
C LYS A 274 -3.26 18.92 13.51
N SER A 275 -4.05 18.00 12.96
CA SER A 275 -4.47 16.78 13.67
C SER A 275 -4.08 15.49 12.95
N PHE A 276 -3.87 15.50 11.63
CA PHE A 276 -3.67 14.28 10.86
C PHE A 276 -2.75 14.41 9.63
N GLY A 277 -2.06 13.32 9.31
CA GLY A 277 -1.22 13.13 8.13
C GLY A 277 -0.09 14.14 8.02
N ARG A 278 0.59 14.37 9.14
CA ARG A 278 1.77 15.24 9.24
C ARG A 278 2.94 14.64 8.44
N PHE A 279 3.95 15.46 8.18
CA PHE A 279 5.26 14.97 7.74
C PHE A 279 5.72 13.78 8.59
N GLY A 280 6.10 12.68 7.95
CA GLY A 280 6.51 11.45 8.62
C GLY A 280 5.38 10.62 9.22
N ASP A 281 4.10 10.99 9.06
CA ASP A 281 2.97 10.23 9.59
C ASP A 281 2.82 8.94 8.79
N HIS A 282 3.30 7.87 9.41
CA HIS A 282 3.23 6.51 8.91
C HIS A 282 3.01 5.55 10.08
N LYS A 283 2.62 4.33 9.76
CA LYS A 283 2.75 3.21 10.68
C LYS A 283 3.49 2.09 9.98
N THR A 284 4.20 1.30 10.78
CA THR A 284 4.72 0.01 10.36
C THR A 284 3.86 -1.05 11.02
N ASP A 285 3.25 -1.89 10.20
CA ASP A 285 2.37 -2.96 10.67
C ASP A 285 2.56 -4.15 9.74
N HIS A 286 2.59 -5.38 10.23
CA HIS A 286 2.67 -6.61 9.41
C HIS A 286 3.64 -6.56 8.19
N ASN A 287 4.86 -5.99 8.34
CA ASN A 287 5.82 -5.81 7.24
C ASN A 287 5.31 -4.99 6.03
N ARG A 288 4.43 -4.03 6.26
CA ARG A 288 3.99 -3.03 5.28
C ARG A 288 4.18 -1.61 5.83
N LEU A 289 4.33 -0.67 4.92
CA LEU A 289 4.22 0.76 5.22
C LEU A 289 2.75 1.16 5.09
N GLU A 290 2.15 1.68 6.17
CA GLU A 290 0.91 2.45 6.12
C GLU A 290 1.30 3.92 5.91
N TYR A 291 1.13 4.41 4.68
CA TYR A 291 1.46 5.78 4.30
C TYR A 291 0.28 6.73 4.57
N ARG A 292 0.44 7.69 5.49
CA ARG A 292 -0.68 8.47 6.06
C ARG A 292 -0.64 9.97 5.78
N THR A 293 0.46 10.47 5.20
CA THR A 293 0.60 11.90 4.89
C THR A 293 -0.42 12.38 3.85
N LEU A 294 -0.84 11.51 2.92
CA LEU A 294 -1.78 11.86 1.86
C LEU A 294 -3.19 12.14 2.40
N SER A 295 -3.81 13.20 1.88
CA SER A 295 -5.22 13.49 2.11
C SER A 295 -6.13 12.53 1.33
N GLY A 296 -7.43 12.52 1.64
CA GLY A 296 -8.43 11.83 0.83
C GLY A 296 -8.70 12.47 -0.54
N GLU A 297 -7.91 13.44 -1.02
CA GLU A 297 -8.07 14.01 -2.37
C GLU A 297 -7.86 12.95 -3.46
N TRP A 298 -6.96 11.98 -3.25
CA TRP A 298 -6.69 10.94 -4.25
C TRP A 298 -7.90 10.02 -4.50
N LEU A 299 -8.81 9.91 -3.52
CA LEU A 299 -10.05 9.13 -3.62
C LEU A 299 -11.15 9.89 -4.39
N THR A 300 -10.99 11.17 -4.71
CA THR A 300 -12.10 11.96 -5.30
C THR A 300 -12.50 11.51 -6.72
N HIS A 301 -11.65 10.75 -7.41
CA HIS A 301 -11.94 10.23 -8.75
C HIS A 301 -11.15 8.93 -9.03
N PRO A 302 -11.70 7.93 -9.75
CA PRO A 302 -10.98 6.68 -10.07
C PRO A 302 -9.66 6.90 -10.80
N GLU A 303 -9.64 7.76 -11.82
CA GLU A 303 -8.39 8.12 -12.53
C GLU A 303 -7.35 8.78 -11.63
N LEU A 304 -7.77 9.65 -10.69
CA LEU A 304 -6.84 10.27 -9.74
C LEU A 304 -6.26 9.23 -8.76
N ALA A 305 -7.11 8.32 -8.27
CA ALA A 305 -6.67 7.21 -7.42
C ALA A 305 -5.64 6.34 -8.16
N ARG A 306 -5.94 5.97 -9.40
CA ARG A 306 -5.03 5.21 -10.28
C ARG A 306 -3.68 5.90 -10.44
N ILE A 307 -3.70 7.18 -10.80
CA ILE A 307 -2.49 7.98 -11.00
C ILE A 307 -1.66 8.06 -9.71
N VAL A 308 -2.28 8.37 -8.56
CA VAL A 308 -1.58 8.54 -7.28
C VAL A 308 -1.02 7.21 -6.78
N ILE A 309 -1.83 6.14 -6.75
CA ILE A 309 -1.38 4.81 -6.28
C ILE A 309 -0.28 4.26 -7.18
N GLY A 310 -0.41 4.41 -8.51
CA GLY A 310 0.64 3.99 -9.43
C GLY A 310 1.94 4.78 -9.28
N THR A 311 1.85 6.09 -9.01
CA THR A 311 3.03 6.91 -8.71
C THR A 311 3.70 6.49 -7.40
N VAL A 312 2.93 6.24 -6.34
CA VAL A 312 3.42 5.74 -5.05
C VAL A 312 4.10 4.38 -5.22
N LYS A 313 3.48 3.47 -5.98
CA LYS A 313 4.05 2.15 -6.29
C LYS A 313 5.37 2.26 -7.07
N ALA A 314 5.43 3.14 -8.07
CA ALA A 314 6.65 3.38 -8.86
C ALA A 314 7.84 3.81 -7.99
N ILE A 315 7.59 4.68 -7.01
CA ILE A 315 8.60 5.16 -6.05
C ILE A 315 9.02 4.04 -5.11
N ALA A 316 8.06 3.29 -4.55
CA ALA A 316 8.34 2.15 -3.68
C ALA A 316 9.19 1.09 -4.40
N HIS A 317 8.87 0.77 -5.66
CA HIS A 317 9.68 -0.14 -6.47
C HIS A 317 11.10 0.39 -6.68
N ALA A 318 11.25 1.67 -7.05
CA ALA A 318 12.58 2.25 -7.24
C ALA A 318 13.41 2.18 -5.96
N TYR A 319 12.75 2.42 -4.82
CA TYR A 319 13.35 2.40 -3.49
C TYR A 319 13.80 0.98 -3.09
N PHE A 320 12.93 -0.02 -3.22
CA PHE A 320 13.26 -1.39 -2.90
C PHE A 320 14.35 -1.97 -3.80
N ARG A 321 14.32 -1.69 -5.12
CA ARG A 321 15.41 -2.07 -6.03
C ARG A 321 16.74 -1.41 -5.61
N ALA A 322 16.72 -0.15 -5.17
CA ALA A 322 17.93 0.52 -4.68
C ALA A 322 18.50 -0.13 -3.40
N LEU A 323 17.65 -0.65 -2.51
CA LEU A 323 18.10 -1.43 -1.35
C LEU A 323 18.75 -2.75 -1.76
N GLU A 324 18.13 -3.48 -2.70
CA GLU A 324 18.65 -4.73 -3.24
C GLU A 324 19.99 -4.52 -3.95
N ASP A 325 20.08 -3.53 -4.85
CA ASP A 325 21.30 -3.17 -5.57
C ASP A 325 22.43 -2.76 -4.62
N GLY A 326 22.06 -2.08 -3.53
CA GLY A 326 22.98 -1.72 -2.45
C GLY A 326 23.30 -2.87 -1.48
N ASN A 327 22.75 -4.06 -1.71
CA ASN A 327 22.90 -5.26 -0.87
C ASN A 327 22.59 -5.00 0.61
N PHE A 328 21.55 -4.19 0.87
CA PHE A 328 21.04 -3.92 2.22
C PHE A 328 22.06 -3.33 3.21
N LYS A 329 23.10 -2.65 2.72
CA LYS A 329 24.06 -1.97 3.62
C LYS A 329 23.34 -1.01 4.55
N HIS A 330 23.74 -0.96 5.81
CA HIS A 330 23.16 -0.06 6.81
C HIS A 330 23.32 1.41 6.40
N SER A 331 24.47 1.77 5.82
CA SER A 331 24.73 3.13 5.31
C SER A 331 23.73 3.62 4.25
N LEU A 332 22.98 2.72 3.61
CA LEU A 332 21.92 3.10 2.68
C LEU A 332 20.77 3.82 3.36
N ILE A 333 20.39 3.39 4.58
CA ILE A 333 19.15 3.82 5.24
C ILE A 333 19.37 4.49 6.60
N MET A 334 20.61 4.54 7.10
CA MET A 334 20.94 5.21 8.36
C MET A 334 22.36 5.79 8.32
N THR A 335 22.65 6.81 9.13
CA THR A 335 24.00 7.38 9.24
C THR A 335 24.91 6.47 10.08
N GLU A 336 26.22 6.72 10.08
CA GLU A 336 27.20 5.99 10.89
C GLU A 336 26.86 6.04 12.40
N GLU A 337 26.53 7.23 12.92
CA GLU A 337 26.09 7.43 14.31
C GLU A 337 24.86 6.56 14.68
N HIS A 338 23.92 6.37 13.74
CA HIS A 338 22.73 5.55 13.96
C HIS A 338 22.99 4.04 13.82
N GLN A 339 24.14 3.65 13.28
CA GLN A 339 24.56 2.24 13.22
C GLN A 339 25.16 1.77 14.55
N GLU A 340 25.70 2.70 15.34
CA GLU A 340 26.46 2.41 16.56
C GLU A 340 25.64 2.52 17.85
N THR A 341 24.37 2.95 17.77
CA THR A 341 23.55 3.25 18.95
C THR A 341 22.19 2.54 18.93
N ASP A 342 21.84 1.88 20.03
CA ASP A 342 20.50 1.29 20.26
C ASP A 342 19.50 2.31 20.84
N ASP A 343 20.00 3.42 21.40
CA ASP A 343 19.25 4.39 22.21
C ASP A 343 18.22 5.21 21.43
N TRP A 344 18.36 5.31 20.11
CA TRP A 344 17.48 6.13 19.27
C TRP A 344 16.06 5.58 19.14
N TYR A 345 15.86 4.28 19.42
CA TYR A 345 14.61 3.56 19.16
C TYR A 345 13.70 3.41 20.37
N ALA A 346 14.17 3.80 21.57
CA ALA A 346 13.32 3.83 22.75
C ALA A 346 12.16 4.85 22.64
N HIS A 347 12.17 5.69 21.61
CA HIS A 347 11.15 6.70 21.34
C HIS A 347 10.55 6.44 19.95
N THR A 348 9.30 5.97 19.92
CA THR A 348 8.37 5.89 18.78
C THR A 348 8.75 6.83 17.64
N ASP A 349 9.05 6.36 16.42
CA ASP A 349 9.16 7.01 15.07
C ASP A 349 9.57 8.50 14.90
N LEU A 350 9.83 9.25 15.96
CA LEU A 350 9.73 10.71 16.03
C LEU A 350 11.06 11.38 15.72
N THR A 351 12.17 10.68 15.89
CA THR A 351 13.50 11.27 15.86
C THR A 351 13.97 11.61 14.43
N PHE A 352 13.74 10.74 13.43
CA PHE A 352 14.01 11.07 12.02
C PHE A 352 13.17 12.26 11.54
N PHE A 353 11.96 12.38 12.06
CA PHE A 353 11.00 13.39 11.65
C PHE A 353 10.98 14.61 12.59
N ASP A 354 11.83 14.65 13.62
CA ASP A 354 11.99 15.80 14.51
C ASP A 354 12.48 17.02 13.74
N MET A 355 12.05 18.22 14.12
CA MET A 355 12.46 19.45 13.45
C MET A 355 13.97 19.65 13.43
N SER A 356 14.71 19.16 14.43
CA SER A 356 16.16 19.29 14.52
C SER A 356 16.91 18.29 13.64
N PHE A 357 16.25 17.28 13.08
CA PHE A 357 16.92 16.28 12.24
C PHE A 357 17.29 16.87 10.87
N ASP A 358 18.60 17.02 10.62
CA ASP A 358 19.16 17.60 9.40
C ASP A 358 20.14 16.64 8.67
N GLN A 359 20.18 15.39 9.12
CA GLN A 359 21.13 14.36 8.67
C GLN A 359 20.60 13.54 7.48
N TRP A 360 19.44 13.89 6.89
CA TRP A 360 18.95 13.23 5.67
C TRP A 360 19.98 13.25 4.55
N LYS A 361 20.75 14.34 4.43
CA LYS A 361 21.85 14.46 3.47
C LYS A 361 23.02 13.51 3.73
N ASN A 362 23.04 12.76 4.83
CA ASN A 362 24.11 11.82 5.18
C ASN A 362 23.69 10.35 4.97
N ILE A 363 22.42 10.09 4.67
CA ILE A 363 21.90 8.78 4.32
C ILE A 363 22.03 8.58 2.80
N GLU A 364 22.55 7.44 2.32
CA GLU A 364 22.85 7.30 0.89
C GLU A 364 21.58 7.24 0.02
N ILE A 365 20.53 6.56 0.47
CA ILE A 365 19.31 6.41 -0.34
C ILE A 365 18.59 7.74 -0.53
N THR A 366 18.53 8.60 0.49
CA THR A 366 17.89 9.92 0.38
C THR A 366 18.68 10.84 -0.56
N LYS A 367 20.02 10.74 -0.61
CA LYS A 367 20.84 11.41 -1.64
C LYS A 367 20.50 10.90 -3.03
N ALA A 368 20.42 9.57 -3.21
CA ALA A 368 20.11 8.96 -4.50
C ALA A 368 18.75 9.42 -5.05
N PHE A 369 17.76 9.63 -4.16
CA PHE A 369 16.45 10.15 -4.50
C PHE A 369 16.35 11.68 -4.51
N ASN A 370 17.43 12.41 -4.20
CA ASN A 370 17.47 13.87 -4.04
C ASN A 370 16.42 14.40 -3.04
N THR A 371 16.35 13.79 -1.85
CA THR A 371 15.40 14.10 -0.76
C THR A 371 16.12 14.48 0.53
N THR A 372 17.06 15.42 0.43
CA THR A 372 18.06 15.70 1.48
C THR A 372 17.74 16.91 2.36
N SER A 373 16.64 17.64 2.12
CA SER A 373 16.19 18.76 2.95
C SER A 373 16.04 18.35 4.43
N SER A 374 16.22 19.26 5.38
CA SER A 374 16.00 18.94 6.80
C SER A 374 14.55 18.60 7.11
N SER A 375 14.31 17.86 8.19
CA SER A 375 12.96 17.59 8.69
C SER A 375 12.21 18.87 9.04
N GLY A 376 12.88 19.85 9.65
CA GLY A 376 12.30 21.18 9.88
C GLY A 376 11.83 21.88 8.59
N ALA A 377 12.60 21.79 7.50
CA ALA A 377 12.19 22.34 6.21
C ALA A 377 10.95 21.62 5.64
N MET A 378 10.91 20.29 5.72
CA MET A 378 9.74 19.50 5.29
C MET A 378 8.50 19.78 6.12
N GLN A 379 8.64 19.93 7.44
CA GLN A 379 7.54 20.33 8.32
C GLN A 379 7.03 21.73 7.97
N ASN A 380 7.91 22.70 7.70
CA ASN A 380 7.49 24.03 7.25
C ASN A 380 6.74 23.97 5.91
N ILE A 381 7.21 23.17 4.95
CA ILE A 381 6.50 22.95 3.69
C ILE A 381 5.11 22.34 3.96
N LEU A 382 5.05 21.17 4.60
CA LEU A 382 3.82 20.39 4.75
C LEU A 382 2.82 21.02 5.74
N HIS A 383 3.28 21.53 6.87
CA HIS A 383 2.40 22.00 7.96
C HIS A 383 2.09 23.50 7.84
N LYS A 384 3.03 24.30 7.30
CA LYS A 384 2.90 25.77 7.22
C LYS A 384 2.71 26.30 5.80
N TRP A 385 2.76 25.43 4.78
CA TRP A 385 2.69 25.83 3.38
C TRP A 385 3.82 26.80 2.99
N GLU A 386 5.04 26.57 3.49
CA GLU A 386 6.21 27.38 3.12
C GLU A 386 6.81 26.86 1.79
N ILE A 387 5.99 26.85 0.74
CA ILE A 387 6.37 26.44 -0.62
C ILE A 387 5.64 27.27 -1.66
N GLU A 388 6.28 27.49 -2.80
CA GLU A 388 5.68 28.10 -3.97
C GLU A 388 5.71 27.14 -5.17
N PHE A 389 4.52 26.74 -5.64
CA PHE A 389 4.35 25.81 -6.76
C PHE A 389 4.55 26.50 -8.12
N ARG A 390 5.78 26.94 -8.39
CA ARG A 390 6.18 27.53 -9.69
C ARG A 390 6.40 26.45 -10.74
N LYS A 391 6.44 26.85 -12.03
CA LYS A 391 6.80 25.96 -13.14
C LYS A 391 8.13 25.23 -12.89
N SER A 392 9.14 25.94 -12.37
CA SER A 392 10.46 25.39 -12.07
C SER A 392 10.41 24.24 -11.06
N TYR A 393 9.57 24.34 -10.03
CA TYR A 393 9.37 23.26 -9.06
C TYR A 393 8.90 21.98 -9.75
N PHE A 394 7.89 22.08 -10.62
CA PHE A 394 7.38 20.91 -11.31
C PHE A 394 8.33 20.38 -12.38
N ASP A 395 9.14 21.23 -13.01
CA ASP A 395 10.16 20.80 -13.97
C ASP A 395 11.29 20.03 -13.27
N GLU A 396 11.71 20.47 -12.08
CA GLU A 396 12.63 19.73 -11.22
C GLU A 396 12.03 18.40 -10.76
N LEU A 397 10.79 18.42 -10.26
CA LEU A 397 10.07 17.22 -9.85
C LEU A 397 9.96 16.20 -11.00
N LYS A 398 9.62 16.66 -12.20
CA LYS A 398 9.56 15.81 -13.40
C LYS A 398 10.93 15.22 -13.76
N SER A 399 12.01 16.00 -13.62
CA SER A 399 13.37 15.52 -13.83
C SER A 399 13.73 14.40 -12.86
N ARG A 400 13.42 14.59 -11.57
CA ARG A 400 13.60 13.59 -10.51
C ARG A 400 12.82 12.31 -10.76
N TYR A 401 11.55 12.43 -11.17
CA TYR A 401 10.75 11.26 -11.55
C TYR A 401 11.37 10.50 -12.73
N ARG A 402 11.87 11.21 -13.75
CA ARG A 402 12.51 10.59 -14.92
C ARG A 402 13.84 9.93 -14.63
N SER A 403 14.52 10.31 -13.54
CA SER A 403 15.73 9.63 -13.08
C SER A 403 15.46 8.34 -12.30
N LEU A 404 14.21 8.07 -11.90
CA LEU A 404 13.87 6.80 -11.27
C LEU A 404 14.07 5.66 -12.27
N GLN A 405 14.73 4.58 -11.82
CA GLN A 405 14.92 3.37 -12.63
C GLN A 405 13.60 2.72 -13.09
N THR A 406 12.51 2.98 -12.37
CA THR A 406 11.15 2.50 -12.67
C THR A 406 10.38 3.41 -13.61
N TYR A 407 10.90 4.59 -14.00
CA TYR A 407 10.13 5.57 -14.77
C TYR A 407 9.52 4.99 -16.04
N ARG A 408 10.28 4.21 -16.82
CA ARG A 408 9.77 3.63 -18.08
C ARG A 408 8.60 2.68 -17.86
N GLU A 409 8.59 1.95 -16.76
CA GLU A 409 7.53 1.00 -16.39
C GLU A 409 6.26 1.73 -15.94
N TYR A 410 6.41 2.87 -15.26
CA TYR A 410 5.30 3.63 -14.65
C TYR A 410 5.06 4.99 -15.31
N ALA A 411 5.52 5.20 -16.54
CA ALA A 411 5.53 6.51 -17.18
C ALA A 411 4.11 7.12 -17.28
N ASP A 412 3.10 6.29 -17.58
CA ASP A 412 1.70 6.75 -17.65
C ASP A 412 1.22 7.36 -16.32
N TYR A 413 1.45 6.68 -15.19
CA TYR A 413 1.03 7.22 -13.89
C TYR A 413 1.83 8.46 -13.51
N ILE A 414 3.16 8.43 -13.71
CA ILE A 414 4.05 9.53 -13.32
C ILE A 414 3.79 10.79 -14.14
N ASP A 415 3.71 10.67 -15.47
CA ASP A 415 3.50 11.85 -16.33
C ASP A 415 2.11 12.45 -16.09
N LYS A 416 1.06 11.62 -15.94
CA LYS A 416 -0.28 12.10 -15.57
C LYS A 416 -0.33 12.71 -14.17
N PHE A 417 0.40 12.16 -13.20
CA PHE A 417 0.50 12.75 -11.86
C PHE A 417 1.06 14.17 -11.96
N ILE A 418 2.14 14.34 -12.72
CA ILE A 418 2.75 15.64 -12.96
C ILE A 418 1.80 16.59 -13.70
N GLU A 419 1.05 16.13 -14.69
CA GLU A 419 0.03 16.93 -15.37
C GLU A 419 -1.02 17.45 -14.40
N VAL A 420 -1.59 16.56 -13.58
CA VAL A 420 -2.63 16.90 -12.58
C VAL A 420 -2.12 17.91 -11.56
N VAL A 421 -0.97 17.65 -10.93
CA VAL A 421 -0.46 18.56 -9.89
C VAL A 421 0.05 19.87 -10.48
N ARG A 422 0.29 19.98 -11.80
CA ARG A 422 0.61 21.24 -12.47
C ARG A 422 -0.60 22.14 -12.72
N LEU A 423 -1.83 21.60 -12.72
CA LEU A 423 -3.04 22.37 -13.06
C LEU A 423 -3.22 23.61 -12.19
N PRO A 424 -3.71 24.74 -12.74
CA PRO A 424 -3.99 25.94 -11.95
C PRO A 424 -4.95 25.66 -10.77
N GLN A 425 -4.77 26.38 -9.66
CA GLN A 425 -5.57 26.12 -8.45
C GLN A 425 -7.08 26.32 -8.69
N ASN A 426 -7.49 27.26 -9.54
CA ASN A 426 -8.90 27.45 -9.88
C ASN A 426 -9.48 26.22 -10.60
N VAL A 427 -8.73 25.60 -11.51
CA VAL A 427 -9.13 24.35 -12.17
C VAL A 427 -9.26 23.22 -11.15
N LEU A 428 -8.29 23.08 -10.24
CA LEU A 428 -8.34 22.06 -9.18
C LEU A 428 -9.51 22.27 -8.21
N ASN A 429 -9.89 23.52 -7.95
CA ASN A 429 -11.01 23.86 -7.06
C ASN A 429 -12.38 23.59 -7.71
N GLU A 430 -12.48 23.65 -9.04
CA GLU A 430 -13.70 23.40 -9.81
C GLU A 430 -13.97 21.91 -10.06
N ARG A 431 -13.00 21.04 -9.73
CA ARG A 431 -13.15 19.59 -9.91
C ARG A 431 -14.26 19.02 -9.02
N GLU A 432 -15.04 18.10 -9.59
CA GLU A 432 -16.03 17.31 -8.86
C GLU A 432 -15.34 16.44 -7.78
N LYS A 433 -15.85 16.50 -6.55
CA LYS A 433 -15.31 15.76 -5.39
C LYS A 433 -16.32 14.77 -4.79
N GLY A 434 -17.55 14.76 -5.30
CA GLY A 434 -18.59 13.83 -4.92
C GLY A 434 -18.32 12.43 -5.47
N LEU A 435 -17.91 11.51 -4.59
CA LEU A 435 -17.55 10.13 -4.96
C LEU A 435 -18.69 9.42 -5.67
N LYS A 436 -19.94 9.68 -5.28
CA LYS A 436 -21.12 9.11 -5.93
C LYS A 436 -21.20 9.51 -7.41
N HIS A 437 -20.79 10.72 -7.76
CA HIS A 437 -20.79 11.19 -9.14
C HIS A 437 -19.56 10.71 -9.91
N THR A 438 -18.40 10.65 -9.27
CA THR A 438 -17.13 10.33 -9.94
C THR A 438 -16.82 8.85 -10.05
N TRP A 439 -17.24 8.03 -9.08
CA TRP A 439 -17.01 6.59 -9.08
C TRP A 439 -18.20 5.78 -9.57
N VAL A 440 -19.43 6.22 -9.29
CA VAL A 440 -20.65 5.50 -9.69
C VAL A 440 -21.29 6.12 -10.94
N GLY A 441 -21.07 7.42 -11.16
CA GLY A 441 -21.52 8.13 -12.36
C GLY A 441 -20.50 8.11 -13.50
N ASN A 442 -20.87 8.70 -14.63
CA ASN A 442 -20.00 8.82 -15.82
C ASN A 442 -19.23 10.14 -15.84
N SER A 443 -18.72 10.59 -14.69
CA SER A 443 -17.91 11.82 -14.65
C SER A 443 -16.60 11.58 -15.38
N ASN A 444 -16.23 12.50 -16.27
CA ASN A 444 -14.89 12.52 -16.85
C ASN A 444 -13.92 13.16 -15.86
N PHE A 445 -12.70 12.63 -15.79
CA PHE A 445 -11.61 13.31 -15.11
C PHE A 445 -11.12 14.44 -16.00
N ILE A 446 -11.27 15.68 -15.56
CA ILE A 446 -10.78 16.84 -16.29
C ILE A 446 -9.30 17.03 -15.94
N ILE A 447 -8.43 16.87 -16.93
CA ILE A 447 -7.01 17.26 -16.89
C ILE A 447 -6.86 18.54 -17.69
#